data_AF-A0A382LDP0-F1
#
_entry.id   AF-A0A382LDP0-F1
#
_cell.length_a   1.000
_cell.length_b   1.000
_cell.length_c   1.000
_cell.angle_alpha   90.00
_cell.angle_beta   90.00
_cell.angle_gamma   90.00
#
_symmetry.space_group_name_H-M   'P 1'
#
loop_
_entity.id
_entity.type
_entity.pdbx_description
1 polymer ?
#
loop_
_entity_poly.entity_id
_entity_poly.type
_entity_poly.pdbx_seq_one_letter_code
_entity_poly.pdbx_strand_id
1 'polypeptide(L)'
;MLKKVAIFADFDLTLTEEYQQIPLVNHYLEQYKKFYNSPKILEHYRKFDSTFSFKQPGDFFKILHVKRDEILAHDKTSRIQNGITWLGQLLCDKQEGFPLEDLTLEKLYELGKQIKMTTGCLECFTKLKEDWKNKGIDVHIFVVSVGLKTLIRGAIDGYMETNNIKQNPIDGIYSAEISETIIEIDNKKKHMFEVISVIEDYSKTEIAYEIAKGGKLNRDKKFTGNDYVIPHNKFIVLGDGFSDIPMFRFFRKKGGKGIMVYKKGCMSSYLKARSNSFDNVDYLLERDYTPIPQNPLWYYLNKVISDVSYKECKHSEVSIYNYK
;
A
#
# COMPACT_ATOMS: atom_id res chain seq x y z
N MET A 1 -19.48 0.20 -25.28
CA MET A 1 -18.84 0.55 -23.99
C MET A 1 -17.55 -0.25 -23.89
N LEU A 2 -16.42 0.37 -23.53
CA LEU A 2 -15.14 -0.36 -23.38
C LEU A 2 -15.23 -1.37 -22.22
N LYS A 3 -14.58 -2.53 -22.36
CA LYS A 3 -14.45 -3.49 -21.26
C LYS A 3 -13.48 -2.93 -20.23
N LYS A 4 -13.82 -2.97 -18.95
CA LYS A 4 -12.97 -2.42 -17.88
C LYS A 4 -12.17 -3.51 -17.17
N VAL A 5 -10.91 -3.21 -16.87
CA VAL A 5 -10.01 -4.05 -16.06
C VAL A 5 -9.41 -3.17 -14.96
N ALA A 6 -9.34 -3.68 -13.74
CA ALA A 6 -8.72 -2.97 -12.62
C ALA A 6 -7.40 -3.63 -12.23
N ILE A 7 -6.33 -2.85 -12.14
CA ILE A 7 -5.11 -3.21 -11.42
C ILE A 7 -5.21 -2.61 -10.03
N PHE A 8 -5.18 -3.46 -9.02
CA PHE A 8 -5.25 -3.13 -7.61
C PHE A 8 -3.87 -3.42 -7.02
N ALA A 9 -3.09 -2.38 -6.77
CA ALA A 9 -1.70 -2.50 -6.34
C ALA A 9 -1.53 -2.06 -4.89
N ASP A 10 -0.86 -2.87 -4.08
CA ASP A 10 -0.22 -2.37 -2.86
C ASP A 10 0.87 -1.35 -3.21
N PHE A 11 1.34 -0.59 -2.22
CA PHE A 11 2.32 0.47 -2.41
C PHE A 11 3.71 0.06 -1.92
N ASP A 12 3.84 -0.22 -0.62
CA ASP A 12 5.12 -0.46 0.03
C ASP A 12 5.74 -1.75 -0.51
N LEU A 13 6.98 -1.68 -0.97
CA LEU A 13 7.69 -2.81 -1.56
C LEU A 13 7.02 -3.46 -2.79
N THR A 14 5.87 -2.95 -3.24
CA THR A 14 5.21 -3.33 -4.49
C THR A 14 5.51 -2.30 -5.57
N LEU A 15 5.22 -1.03 -5.31
CA LEU A 15 5.54 0.10 -6.20
C LEU A 15 6.78 0.86 -5.75
N THR A 16 7.31 0.59 -4.56
CA THR A 16 8.48 1.25 -3.98
C THR A 16 9.62 0.29 -3.68
N GLU A 17 10.84 0.82 -3.53
CA GLU A 17 12.01 0.06 -3.15
C GLU A 17 12.23 -0.09 -1.65
N GLU A 18 11.51 0.72 -0.90
CA GLU A 18 11.59 0.86 0.55
C GLU A 18 10.21 1.18 1.12
N TYR A 19 10.06 1.04 2.43
CA TYR A 19 8.83 1.47 3.11
C TYR A 19 8.72 3.00 3.09
N GLN A 20 7.51 3.52 2.93
CA GLN A 20 7.24 4.96 2.81
C GLN A 20 7.66 5.79 4.03
N GLN A 21 7.83 5.16 5.19
CA GLN A 21 8.32 5.82 6.40
C GLN A 21 9.82 6.14 6.32
N ILE A 22 10.58 5.47 5.46
CA ILE A 22 12.04 5.56 5.44
C ILE A 22 12.54 6.99 5.19
N PRO A 23 12.07 7.74 4.17
CA PRO A 23 12.53 9.12 3.97
C PRO A 23 12.18 10.06 5.12
N LEU A 24 11.00 9.90 5.72
CA LEU A 24 10.59 10.65 6.91
C LEU A 24 11.55 10.41 8.07
N VAL A 25 11.77 9.15 8.44
CA VAL A 25 12.63 8.80 9.57
C VAL A 25 14.08 9.19 9.27
N ASN A 26 14.53 9.08 8.02
CA ASN A 26 15.86 9.51 7.61
C ASN A 26 16.06 11.02 7.75
N HIS A 27 15.06 11.84 7.40
CA HIS A 27 15.13 13.29 7.59
C HIS A 27 15.28 13.69 9.06
N TYR A 28 14.62 12.94 9.95
CA TYR A 28 14.62 13.17 11.39
C TYR A 28 15.59 12.28 12.16
N LEU A 29 16.56 11.66 11.48
CA LEU A 29 17.38 10.59 12.05
C LEU A 29 18.10 11.02 13.33
N GLU A 30 18.62 12.24 13.38
CA GLU A 30 19.33 12.74 14.56
C GLU A 30 18.38 13.04 15.72
N GLN A 31 17.16 13.51 15.44
CA GLN A 31 16.11 13.70 16.45
C GLN A 31 15.66 12.35 17.02
N TYR A 32 15.45 11.34 16.17
CA TYR A 32 15.15 9.98 16.60
C TYR A 32 16.28 9.41 17.45
N LYS A 33 17.54 9.53 17.01
CA LYS A 33 18.72 9.07 17.78
C LYS A 33 18.79 9.74 19.14
N LYS A 34 18.61 11.07 19.20
CA LYS A 34 18.65 11.84 20.45
C LYS A 34 17.57 11.38 21.42
N PHE A 35 16.35 11.18 20.93
CA PHE A 35 15.22 10.80 21.76
C PHE A 35 15.30 9.33 22.21
N TYR A 36 15.37 8.39 21.26
CA TYR A 36 15.28 6.95 21.53
C TYR A 36 16.55 6.35 22.15
N ASN A 37 17.69 7.02 22.08
CA ASN A 37 18.89 6.62 22.82
C ASN A 37 19.08 7.40 24.14
N SER A 38 18.14 8.27 24.53
CA SER A 38 18.22 8.92 25.84
C SER A 38 18.11 7.87 26.97
N PRO A 39 18.81 8.03 28.11
CA PRO A 39 18.99 6.94 29.09
C PRO A 39 17.69 6.26 29.53
N LYS A 40 16.65 7.04 29.88
CA LYS A 40 15.35 6.51 30.34
C LYS A 40 14.58 5.80 29.23
N ILE A 41 14.57 6.36 28.02
CA ILE A 41 13.88 5.75 26.87
C ILE A 41 14.60 4.47 26.47
N LEU A 42 15.93 4.53 26.35
CA LEU A 42 16.75 3.39 25.99
C LEU A 42 16.62 2.23 26.99
N GLU A 43 16.58 2.53 28.30
CA GLU A 43 16.35 1.53 29.34
C GLU A 43 14.99 0.84 29.16
N HIS A 44 13.93 1.61 28.86
CA HIS A 44 12.60 1.07 28.64
C HIS A 44 12.56 0.11 27.43
N TYR A 45 13.05 0.54 26.26
CA TYR A 45 13.06 -0.31 25.06
C TYR A 45 13.94 -1.56 25.26
N ARG A 46 15.03 -1.46 26.02
CA ARG A 46 15.92 -2.59 26.33
C ARG A 46 15.31 -3.66 27.25
N LYS A 47 14.17 -3.39 27.89
CA LYS A 47 13.40 -4.42 28.61
C LYS A 47 12.78 -5.45 27.68
N PHE A 48 12.50 -5.06 26.42
CA PHE A 48 11.86 -5.91 25.41
C PHE A 48 12.85 -6.36 24.33
N ASP A 49 13.79 -5.50 23.93
CA ASP A 49 14.90 -5.84 23.03
C ASP A 49 16.22 -5.39 23.65
N SER A 50 16.94 -6.33 24.27
CA SER A 50 18.20 -6.04 24.98
C SER A 50 19.28 -5.40 24.09
N THR A 51 19.17 -5.54 22.77
CA THR A 51 20.09 -4.97 21.79
C THR A 51 19.63 -3.64 21.22
N PHE A 52 18.48 -3.13 21.66
CA PHE A 52 17.89 -1.92 21.14
C PHE A 52 18.84 -0.72 21.26
N SER A 53 18.95 -0.02 20.14
CA SER A 53 19.56 1.29 19.97
C SER A 53 19.12 1.81 18.60
N PHE A 54 18.69 3.06 18.55
CA PHE A 54 18.26 3.68 17.29
C PHE A 54 19.48 4.20 16.54
N LYS A 55 19.79 3.63 15.38
CA LYS A 55 21.01 3.94 14.60
C LYS A 55 20.69 4.35 13.18
N GLN A 56 19.67 3.72 12.58
CA GLN A 56 19.32 3.89 11.17
C GLN A 56 17.80 3.94 11.00
N PRO A 57 17.28 4.45 9.87
CA PRO A 57 15.84 4.62 9.66
C PRO A 57 15.02 3.34 9.83
N GLY A 58 15.57 2.19 9.44
CA GLY A 58 14.91 0.89 9.61
C GLY A 58 14.69 0.47 11.07
N ASP A 59 15.40 1.08 12.04
CA ASP A 59 15.17 0.82 13.46
C ASP A 59 13.82 1.35 13.94
N PHE A 60 13.13 2.19 13.16
CA PHE A 60 11.73 2.56 13.41
C PHE A 60 10.83 1.34 13.58
N PHE A 61 11.04 0.27 12.80
CA PHE A 61 10.24 -0.95 12.94
C PHE A 61 10.52 -1.70 14.25
N LYS A 62 11.70 -1.53 14.86
CA LYS A 62 11.98 -2.08 16.20
C LYS A 62 11.16 -1.37 17.27
N ILE A 63 10.94 -0.06 17.14
CA ILE A 63 10.04 0.68 18.03
C ILE A 63 8.65 0.06 17.98
N LEU A 64 8.15 -0.19 16.77
CA LEU A 64 6.84 -0.82 16.58
C LEU A 64 6.79 -2.21 17.17
N HIS A 65 7.85 -3.03 17.03
CA HIS A 65 7.92 -4.36 17.64
C HIS A 65 7.85 -4.30 19.17
N VAL A 66 8.64 -3.43 19.80
CA VAL A 66 8.60 -3.25 21.26
C VAL A 66 7.21 -2.84 21.74
N LYS A 67 6.55 -1.89 21.05
CA LYS A 67 5.16 -1.52 21.37
C LYS A 67 4.19 -2.71 21.29
N ARG A 68 4.40 -3.62 20.33
CA ARG A 68 3.57 -4.84 20.23
C ARG A 68 3.83 -5.78 21.40
N ASP A 69 5.10 -6.00 21.73
CA ASP A 69 5.48 -6.89 22.82
C ASP A 69 4.98 -6.36 24.17
N GLU A 70 4.99 -5.05 24.38
CA GLU A 70 4.37 -4.39 25.52
C GLU A 70 2.87 -4.67 25.62
N ILE A 71 2.12 -4.46 24.53
CA ILE A 71 0.68 -4.73 24.49
C ILE A 71 0.41 -6.20 24.82
N LEU A 72 1.17 -7.13 24.21
CA LEU A 72 0.99 -8.57 24.43
C LEU A 72 1.45 -9.05 25.81
N ALA A 73 2.37 -8.35 26.46
CA ALA A 73 2.74 -8.61 27.84
C ALA A 73 1.61 -8.28 28.82
N HIS A 74 0.82 -7.24 28.51
CA HIS A 74 -0.36 -6.86 29.30
C HIS A 74 -1.60 -7.68 28.95
N ASP A 75 -1.86 -7.91 27.66
CA ASP A 75 -3.00 -8.68 27.16
C ASP A 75 -2.61 -9.50 25.92
N LYS A 76 -2.41 -10.80 26.12
CA LYS A 76 -2.06 -11.74 25.05
C LYS A 76 -3.18 -11.94 24.01
N THR A 77 -4.40 -11.49 24.29
CA THR A 77 -5.55 -11.60 23.39
C THR A 77 -5.73 -10.37 22.50
N SER A 78 -4.96 -9.31 22.76
CA SER A 78 -5.03 -8.06 22.01
C SER A 78 -4.76 -8.29 20.52
N ARG A 79 -5.69 -7.83 19.68
CA ARG A 79 -5.57 -7.87 18.22
C ARG A 79 -4.80 -6.64 17.74
N ILE A 80 -3.55 -6.85 17.35
CA ILE A 80 -2.67 -5.78 16.89
C ILE A 80 -2.81 -5.60 15.38
N GLN A 81 -3.04 -4.35 14.94
CA GLN A 81 -3.06 -3.97 13.54
C GLN A 81 -1.86 -3.08 13.21
N ASN A 82 -1.06 -3.51 12.23
CA ASN A 82 0.20 -2.84 11.89
C ASN A 82 -0.03 -1.42 11.38
N GLY A 83 -1.07 -1.22 10.55
CA GLY A 83 -1.52 0.08 10.05
C GLY A 83 -1.79 1.08 11.19
N ILE A 84 -2.53 0.67 12.21
CA ILE A 84 -2.83 1.50 13.37
C ILE A 84 -1.58 1.73 14.24
N THR A 85 -0.76 0.70 14.42
CA THR A 85 0.42 0.77 15.28
C THR A 85 1.42 1.83 14.78
N TRP A 86 1.71 1.83 13.49
CA TRP A 86 2.68 2.78 12.91
C TRP A 86 2.10 4.21 12.85
N LEU A 87 0.81 4.36 12.52
CA LEU A 87 0.16 5.67 12.49
C LEU A 87 0.05 6.26 13.90
N GLY A 88 -0.28 5.44 14.90
CA GLY A 88 -0.25 5.85 16.31
C GLY A 88 1.15 6.26 16.75
N GLN A 89 2.18 5.54 16.32
CA GLN A 89 3.58 5.92 16.57
C GLN A 89 3.93 7.28 15.93
N LEU A 90 3.51 7.54 14.69
CA LEU A 90 3.69 8.83 14.02
C LEU A 90 3.09 9.97 14.84
N LEU A 91 1.86 9.79 15.37
CA LEU A 91 1.19 10.79 16.19
C LEU A 91 1.88 10.99 17.55
N CYS A 92 2.40 9.92 18.16
CA CYS A 92 3.24 10.03 19.36
C CYS A 92 4.51 10.84 19.07
N ASP A 93 5.23 10.51 18.00
CA ASP A 93 6.49 11.18 17.66
C ASP A 93 6.29 12.65 17.24
N LYS A 94 5.08 13.02 16.82
CA LYS A 94 4.69 14.40 16.47
C LYS A 94 4.46 15.30 17.70
N GLN A 95 4.39 14.73 18.90
CA GLN A 95 4.15 15.51 20.12
C GLN A 95 5.30 16.50 20.42
N GLU A 96 5.01 17.49 21.24
CA GLU A 96 5.99 18.46 21.71
C GLU A 96 7.10 17.76 22.51
N GLY A 97 8.36 18.04 22.19
CA GLY A 97 9.53 17.36 22.75
C GLY A 97 9.86 16.00 22.13
N PHE A 98 9.11 15.54 21.12
CA PHE A 98 9.34 14.27 20.41
C PHE A 98 9.99 14.49 19.03
N PRO A 99 10.50 13.43 18.38
CA PRO A 99 11.35 13.58 17.19
C PRO A 99 10.75 14.33 15.99
N LEU A 100 9.43 14.37 15.87
CA LEU A 100 8.70 14.97 14.75
C LEU A 100 7.93 16.23 15.16
N GLU A 101 8.30 16.90 16.26
CA GLU A 101 7.60 18.08 16.79
C GLU A 101 7.32 19.16 15.74
N ASP A 102 8.22 19.39 14.79
CA ASP A 102 8.10 20.40 13.73
C ASP A 102 7.50 19.88 12.41
N LEU A 103 7.12 18.60 12.35
CA LEU A 103 6.57 17.99 11.14
C LEU A 103 5.22 18.62 10.78
N THR A 104 5.07 19.05 9.54
CA THR A 104 3.82 19.55 8.96
C THR A 104 3.29 18.62 7.88
N LEU A 105 2.03 18.78 7.45
CA LEU A 105 1.48 17.97 6.38
C LEU A 105 2.17 18.25 5.03
N GLU A 106 2.53 19.50 4.78
CA GLU A 106 3.32 19.92 3.63
C GLU A 106 4.71 19.26 3.64
N LYS A 107 5.40 19.30 4.78
CA LYS A 107 6.71 18.64 4.93
C LYS A 107 6.60 17.13 4.71
N LEU A 108 5.53 16.52 5.20
CA LEU A 108 5.26 15.10 5.01
C LEU A 108 5.06 14.75 3.53
N TYR A 109 4.38 15.60 2.76
CA TYR A 109 4.25 15.45 1.31
C TYR A 109 5.59 15.56 0.59
N GLU A 110 6.40 16.57 0.93
CA GLU A 110 7.74 16.78 0.34
C GLU A 110 8.71 15.64 0.67
N LEU A 111 8.62 15.06 1.88
CA LEU A 111 9.37 13.85 2.24
C LEU A 111 8.85 12.63 1.47
N GLY A 112 7.57 12.60 1.11
CA GLY A 112 6.99 11.61 0.22
C GLY A 112 7.67 11.60 -1.15
N LYS A 113 8.02 12.77 -1.72
CA LYS A 113 8.74 12.87 -3.01
C LYS A 113 10.10 12.18 -3.01
N GLN A 114 10.68 11.95 -1.83
CA GLN A 114 11.97 11.28 -1.67
C GLN A 114 11.87 9.75 -1.58
N ILE A 115 10.64 9.20 -1.50
CA ILE A 115 10.42 7.75 -1.50
C ILE A 115 10.89 7.18 -2.83
N LYS A 116 11.77 6.19 -2.77
CA LYS A 116 12.26 5.50 -3.97
C LYS A 116 11.17 4.63 -4.55
N MET A 117 10.48 5.11 -5.59
CA MET A 117 9.60 4.27 -6.40
C MET A 117 10.42 3.29 -7.25
N THR A 118 9.84 2.12 -7.55
CA THR A 118 10.49 1.13 -8.42
C THR A 118 10.55 1.66 -9.85
N THR A 119 11.71 1.50 -10.48
CA THR A 119 11.93 1.86 -11.88
C THR A 119 10.86 1.29 -12.82
N GLY A 120 10.30 2.17 -13.65
CA GLY A 120 9.33 1.84 -14.71
C GLY A 120 7.88 1.72 -14.27
N CYS A 121 7.55 1.93 -12.98
CA CYS A 121 6.19 1.63 -12.47
C CYS A 121 5.09 2.47 -13.14
N LEU A 122 5.25 3.79 -13.22
CA LEU A 122 4.25 4.67 -13.83
C LEU A 122 4.28 4.60 -15.37
N GLU A 123 5.44 4.37 -15.96
CA GLU A 123 5.62 4.15 -17.39
C GLU A 123 4.92 2.86 -17.83
N CYS A 124 5.04 1.79 -17.05
CA CYS A 124 4.32 0.53 -17.26
C CYS A 124 2.82 0.76 -17.27
N PHE A 125 2.29 1.45 -16.26
CA PHE A 125 0.86 1.69 -16.17
C PHE A 125 0.34 2.58 -17.30
N THR A 126 1.08 3.63 -17.65
CA THR A 126 0.79 4.47 -18.82
C THR A 126 0.74 3.62 -20.09
N LYS A 127 1.77 2.80 -20.33
CA LYS A 127 1.86 1.97 -21.54
C LYS A 127 0.78 0.90 -21.61
N LEU A 128 0.42 0.28 -20.48
CA LEU A 128 -0.70 -0.66 -20.40
C LEU A 128 -2.02 0.03 -20.76
N LYS A 129 -2.29 1.23 -20.21
CA LYS A 129 -3.50 1.99 -20.55
C LYS A 129 -3.57 2.29 -22.04
N GLU A 130 -2.48 2.75 -22.64
CA GLU A 130 -2.41 3.07 -24.08
C GLU A 130 -2.63 1.85 -24.96
N ASP A 131 -1.87 0.77 -24.73
CA ASP A 131 -1.87 -0.41 -25.58
C ASP A 131 -3.21 -1.16 -25.55
N TRP A 132 -3.89 -1.17 -24.41
CA TRP A 132 -5.17 -1.85 -24.23
C TRP A 132 -6.38 -1.00 -24.63
N LYS A 133 -6.29 0.33 -24.53
CA LYS A 133 -7.34 1.24 -25.02
C LYS A 133 -7.58 1.06 -26.52
N ASN A 134 -6.51 0.89 -27.29
CA ASN A 134 -6.58 0.60 -28.73
C ASN A 134 -7.23 -0.77 -29.05
N LYS A 135 -7.33 -1.66 -28.06
CA LYS A 135 -7.98 -2.98 -28.17
C LYS A 135 -9.39 -3.02 -27.56
N GLY A 136 -9.95 -1.85 -27.22
CA GLY A 136 -11.30 -1.76 -26.66
C GLY A 136 -11.38 -2.05 -25.16
N ILE A 137 -10.26 -2.04 -24.44
CA ILE A 137 -10.17 -2.33 -23.00
C ILE A 137 -9.66 -1.10 -22.26
N ASP A 138 -10.42 -0.65 -21.26
CA ASP A 138 -10.08 0.46 -20.37
C ASP A 138 -9.45 -0.08 -19.09
N VAL A 139 -8.15 0.17 -18.91
CA VAL A 139 -7.39 -0.29 -17.74
C VAL A 139 -7.40 0.81 -16.69
N HIS A 140 -7.90 0.50 -15.49
CA HIS A 140 -7.88 1.39 -14.34
C HIS A 140 -6.87 0.90 -13.31
N ILE A 141 -6.11 1.80 -12.70
CA ILE A 141 -5.03 1.53 -11.74
C ILE A 141 -5.39 2.16 -10.40
N PHE A 142 -5.43 1.35 -9.36
CA PHE A 142 -5.72 1.77 -8.00
C PHE A 142 -4.57 1.40 -7.08
N VAL A 143 -4.07 2.37 -6.32
CA VAL A 143 -3.11 2.14 -5.23
C VAL A 143 -3.90 1.96 -3.95
N VAL A 144 -3.71 0.83 -3.25
CA VAL A 144 -4.41 0.52 -2.02
C VAL A 144 -3.43 0.06 -0.95
N SER A 145 -3.21 0.90 0.06
CA SER A 145 -2.12 0.75 1.02
C SER A 145 -2.58 1.03 2.45
N VAL A 146 -1.96 0.37 3.42
CA VAL A 146 -2.13 0.66 4.86
C VAL A 146 -1.33 1.90 5.32
N GLY A 147 -0.50 2.46 4.44
CA GLY A 147 0.25 3.67 4.74
C GLY A 147 -0.53 4.94 4.47
N LEU A 148 0.17 6.07 4.32
CA LEU A 148 -0.43 7.40 4.35
C LEU A 148 -0.51 8.06 2.99
N LYS A 149 -1.69 8.59 2.68
CA LYS A 149 -2.00 9.21 1.38
C LYS A 149 -1.05 10.34 1.01
N THR A 150 -0.68 11.15 1.99
CA THR A 150 0.20 12.31 1.81
C THR A 150 1.59 11.88 1.31
N LEU A 151 2.17 10.84 1.91
CA LEU A 151 3.44 10.26 1.48
C LEU A 151 3.33 9.62 0.09
N ILE A 152 2.27 8.83 -0.14
CA ILE A 152 2.03 8.15 -1.42
C ILE A 152 1.87 9.15 -2.57
N ARG A 153 1.11 10.24 -2.35
CA ARG A 153 0.96 11.34 -3.32
C ARG A 153 2.30 11.99 -3.62
N GLY A 154 3.05 12.35 -2.57
CA GLY A 154 4.40 12.89 -2.73
C GLY A 154 5.29 11.97 -3.57
N ALA A 155 5.30 10.66 -3.28
CA ALA A 155 6.11 9.71 -4.03
C ALA A 155 5.76 9.65 -5.52
N ILE A 156 4.45 9.61 -5.84
CA ILE A 156 3.97 9.59 -7.23
C ILE A 156 4.37 10.88 -7.94
N ASP A 157 4.12 12.04 -7.32
CA ASP A 157 4.42 13.33 -7.92
C ASP A 157 5.93 13.54 -8.10
N GLY A 158 6.74 13.21 -7.09
CA GLY A 158 8.19 13.28 -7.15
C GLY A 158 8.80 12.34 -8.20
N TYR A 159 8.25 11.14 -8.36
CA TYR A 159 8.66 10.24 -9.44
C TYR A 159 8.25 10.78 -10.82
N MET A 160 7.05 11.34 -10.96
CA MET A 160 6.61 11.96 -12.21
C MET A 160 7.49 13.15 -12.61
N GLU A 161 7.82 14.02 -11.65
CA GLU A 161 8.75 15.15 -11.83
C GLU A 161 10.12 14.66 -12.31
N THR A 162 10.70 13.67 -11.61
CA THR A 162 12.04 13.14 -11.91
C THR A 162 12.11 12.45 -13.29
N ASN A 163 11.02 11.81 -13.72
CA ASN A 163 10.98 11.02 -14.96
C ASN A 163 10.23 11.74 -16.10
N ASN A 164 9.89 13.02 -15.95
CA ASN A 164 9.17 13.82 -16.94
C ASN A 164 7.83 13.20 -17.41
N ILE A 165 7.10 12.58 -16.50
CA ILE A 165 5.80 11.95 -16.77
C ILE A 165 4.70 13.00 -16.69
N LYS A 166 4.01 13.26 -17.80
CA LYS A 166 3.03 14.35 -17.92
C LYS A 166 1.66 14.04 -17.34
N GLN A 167 1.27 12.76 -17.34
CA GLN A 167 -0.05 12.33 -16.91
C GLN A 167 0.08 11.25 -15.86
N ASN A 168 -0.61 11.43 -14.73
CA ASN A 168 -0.66 10.44 -13.68
C ASN A 168 -1.49 9.24 -14.15
N PRO A 169 -0.92 8.02 -14.24
CA PRO A 169 -1.67 6.84 -14.66
C PRO A 169 -2.51 6.22 -13.52
N ILE A 170 -2.43 6.73 -12.29
CA ILE A 170 -3.19 6.21 -11.14
C ILE A 170 -4.58 6.85 -11.09
N ASP A 171 -5.64 6.03 -11.14
CA ASP A 171 -7.04 6.47 -11.12
C ASP A 171 -7.58 6.68 -9.70
N GLY A 172 -6.97 6.06 -8.69
CA GLY A 172 -7.37 6.25 -7.29
C GLY A 172 -6.32 5.78 -6.29
N ILE A 173 -6.26 6.48 -5.15
CA ILE A 173 -5.40 6.14 -4.01
C ILE A 173 -6.30 5.95 -2.79
N TYR A 174 -6.27 4.75 -2.24
CA TYR A 174 -6.96 4.33 -1.03
C TYR A 174 -5.94 4.02 0.05
N SER A 175 -5.83 4.89 1.03
CA SER A 175 -4.81 4.81 2.07
C SER A 175 -5.30 5.51 3.34
N ALA A 176 -4.55 5.39 4.44
CA ALA A 176 -4.84 6.18 5.63
C ALA A 176 -4.72 7.68 5.31
N GLU A 177 -5.54 8.49 5.97
CA GLU A 177 -5.58 9.94 5.81
C GLU A 177 -5.49 10.62 7.19
N ILE A 178 -4.71 11.68 7.25
CA ILE A 178 -4.64 12.59 8.39
C ILE A 178 -4.94 14.01 7.92
N SER A 179 -5.54 14.82 8.80
CA SER A 179 -5.65 16.27 8.66
C SER A 179 -4.62 16.96 9.53
N GLU A 180 -4.28 18.18 9.15
CA GLU A 180 -3.49 19.10 9.96
C GLU A 180 -4.36 20.30 10.34
N THR A 181 -4.38 20.63 11.62
CA THR A 181 -4.98 21.86 12.16
C THR A 181 -3.89 22.69 12.81
N ILE A 182 -3.85 23.97 12.49
CA ILE A 182 -2.90 24.93 13.04
C ILE A 182 -3.61 25.70 14.16
N ILE A 183 -3.12 25.56 15.38
CA ILE A 183 -3.62 26.29 16.54
C ILE A 183 -2.55 27.28 16.99
N GLU A 184 -2.95 28.52 17.27
CA GLU A 184 -2.06 29.52 17.82
C GLU A 184 -2.22 29.58 19.34
N ILE A 185 -1.14 29.29 20.07
CA ILE A 185 -1.08 29.32 21.53
C ILE A 185 0.18 30.10 21.90
N ASP A 186 0.05 31.14 22.73
CA ASP A 186 1.17 31.98 23.19
C ASP A 186 2.07 32.51 22.05
N ASN A 187 1.45 32.98 20.96
CA ASN A 187 2.11 33.43 19.71
C ASN A 187 2.98 32.37 19.02
N LYS A 188 2.78 31.08 19.34
CA LYS A 188 3.40 29.95 18.64
C LYS A 188 2.35 29.16 17.87
N LYS A 189 2.66 28.85 16.60
CA LYS A 189 1.83 27.97 15.77
C LYS A 189 2.14 26.52 16.13
N LYS A 190 1.12 25.80 16.58
CA LYS A 190 1.18 24.36 16.86
C LYS A 190 0.42 23.62 15.77
N HIS A 191 1.12 22.69 15.14
CA HIS A 191 0.58 21.83 14.09
C HIS A 191 0.08 20.53 14.73
N MET A 192 -1.23 20.32 14.74
CA MET A 192 -1.87 19.12 15.30
C MET A 192 -2.36 18.21 14.19
N PHE A 193 -2.05 16.92 14.31
CA PHE A 193 -2.50 15.89 13.37
C PHE A 193 -3.68 15.11 13.95
N GLU A 194 -4.68 14.90 13.10
CA GLU A 194 -5.87 14.10 13.43
C GLU A 194 -6.06 13.02 12.37
N VAL A 195 -6.47 11.83 12.81
CA VAL A 195 -6.74 10.71 11.89
C VAL A 195 -8.12 10.88 11.28
N ILE A 196 -8.19 10.94 9.95
CA ILE A 196 -9.44 10.96 9.19
C ILE A 196 -9.89 9.53 8.90
N SER A 197 -8.96 8.67 8.47
CA SER A 197 -9.24 7.29 8.10
C SER A 197 -8.02 6.40 8.27
N VAL A 198 -8.29 5.12 8.52
CA VAL A 198 -7.28 4.06 8.57
C VAL A 198 -7.63 2.97 7.57
N ILE A 199 -6.60 2.33 7.04
CA ILE A 199 -6.72 1.19 6.13
C ILE A 199 -5.95 0.04 6.74
N GLU A 200 -6.60 -1.11 6.81
CA GLU A 200 -5.99 -2.36 7.23
C GLU A 200 -6.02 -3.39 6.11
N ASP A 201 -5.31 -4.50 6.31
CA ASP A 201 -5.22 -5.59 5.34
C ASP A 201 -6.60 -6.10 4.90
N TYR A 202 -7.56 -6.19 5.84
CA TYR A 202 -8.94 -6.59 5.51
C TYR A 202 -9.78 -5.46 4.90
N SER A 203 -9.51 -4.19 5.21
CA SER A 203 -10.16 -3.03 4.57
C SER A 203 -9.91 -2.98 3.07
N LYS A 204 -8.79 -3.55 2.59
CA LYS A 204 -8.52 -3.70 1.14
C LYS A 204 -9.63 -4.48 0.42
N THR A 205 -10.29 -5.42 1.09
CA THR A 205 -11.44 -6.14 0.50
C THR A 205 -12.70 -5.28 0.42
N GLU A 206 -12.98 -4.42 1.40
CA GLU A 206 -14.07 -3.44 1.34
C GLU A 206 -13.86 -2.47 0.17
N ILE A 207 -12.63 -2.00 -0.01
CA ILE A 207 -12.26 -1.11 -1.11
C ILE A 207 -12.40 -1.79 -2.46
N ALA A 208 -12.10 -3.09 -2.56
CA ALA A 208 -12.38 -3.85 -3.77
C ALA A 208 -13.86 -3.79 -4.16
N TYR A 209 -14.77 -3.95 -3.20
CA TYR A 209 -16.21 -3.80 -3.43
C TYR A 209 -16.57 -2.37 -3.82
N GLU A 210 -15.97 -1.37 -3.18
CA GLU A 210 -16.20 0.04 -3.53
C GLU A 210 -15.82 0.32 -4.99
N ILE A 211 -14.61 -0.04 -5.40
CA ILE A 211 -14.11 0.14 -6.77
C ILE A 211 -15.01 -0.61 -7.75
N ALA A 212 -15.36 -1.86 -7.43
CA ALA A 212 -16.19 -2.69 -8.30
C ALA A 212 -17.58 -2.08 -8.56
N LYS A 213 -18.12 -1.36 -7.57
CA LYS A 213 -19.43 -0.67 -7.66
C LYS A 213 -19.32 0.76 -8.20
N GLY A 214 -18.13 1.23 -8.55
CA GLY A 214 -17.92 2.57 -9.11
C GLY A 214 -17.79 3.68 -8.07
N GLY A 215 -17.28 3.37 -6.87
CA GLY A 215 -16.89 4.35 -5.85
C GLY A 215 -17.78 4.38 -4.61
N LYS A 216 -17.34 5.14 -3.60
CA LYS A 216 -17.90 5.22 -2.25
C LYS A 216 -19.41 5.38 -2.17
N LEU A 217 -20.00 6.21 -3.03
CA LEU A 217 -21.45 6.47 -3.07
C LEU A 217 -22.30 5.23 -3.38
N ASN A 218 -21.68 4.20 -3.98
CA ASN A 218 -22.34 2.95 -4.33
C ASN A 218 -21.95 1.79 -3.41
N ARG A 219 -21.07 2.01 -2.42
CA ARG A 219 -20.52 0.94 -1.56
C ARG A 219 -21.63 0.11 -0.90
N ASP A 220 -22.64 0.76 -0.34
CA ASP A 220 -23.70 0.10 0.45
C ASP A 220 -24.91 -0.32 -0.41
N LYS A 221 -24.88 -0.02 -1.72
CA LYS A 221 -25.94 -0.43 -2.66
C LYS A 221 -25.81 -1.91 -3.00
N LYS A 222 -26.95 -2.59 -3.13
CA LYS A 222 -27.02 -3.98 -3.60
C LYS A 222 -26.85 -4.02 -5.12
N PHE A 223 -25.80 -4.68 -5.58
CA PHE A 223 -25.47 -4.81 -7.01
C PHE A 223 -25.55 -6.30 -7.41
N THR A 224 -26.08 -6.57 -8.59
CA THR A 224 -26.22 -7.91 -9.17
C THR A 224 -25.68 -7.95 -10.59
N GLY A 225 -25.03 -9.05 -10.97
CA GLY A 225 -24.59 -9.29 -12.35
C GLY A 225 -23.87 -8.10 -13.00
N ASN A 226 -24.56 -7.45 -13.93
CA ASN A 226 -24.03 -6.36 -14.77
C ASN A 226 -24.07 -4.98 -14.10
N ASP A 227 -24.59 -4.84 -12.88
CA ASP A 227 -24.60 -3.57 -12.14
C ASP A 227 -23.18 -3.10 -11.79
N TYR A 228 -22.24 -4.03 -11.66
CA TYR A 228 -20.85 -3.72 -11.33
C TYR A 228 -20.15 -2.95 -12.46
N VAL A 229 -19.56 -1.82 -12.11
CA VAL A 229 -18.74 -1.00 -13.03
C VAL A 229 -17.48 -1.77 -13.46
N ILE A 230 -16.84 -2.45 -12.51
CA ILE A 230 -15.73 -3.38 -12.77
C ILE A 230 -15.99 -4.64 -11.94
N PRO A 231 -16.47 -5.74 -12.52
CA PRO A 231 -16.67 -6.96 -11.76
C PRO A 231 -15.35 -7.51 -11.18
N HIS A 232 -15.37 -8.12 -10.00
CA HIS A 232 -14.17 -8.64 -9.31
C HIS A 232 -13.35 -9.66 -10.13
N ASN A 233 -13.98 -10.37 -11.08
CA ASN A 233 -13.26 -11.28 -11.98
C ASN A 233 -12.41 -10.54 -13.05
N LYS A 234 -12.50 -9.21 -13.10
CA LYS A 234 -11.71 -8.29 -13.93
C LYS A 234 -10.58 -7.60 -13.18
N PHE A 235 -10.31 -8.02 -11.94
CA PHE A 235 -9.23 -7.44 -11.14
C PHE A 235 -7.93 -8.23 -11.28
N ILE A 236 -6.84 -7.48 -11.26
CA ILE A 236 -5.46 -7.93 -11.20
C ILE A 236 -4.87 -7.33 -9.94
N VAL A 237 -4.37 -8.16 -9.03
CA VAL A 237 -3.85 -7.73 -7.74
C VAL A 237 -2.34 -7.79 -7.78
N LEU A 238 -1.67 -6.70 -7.39
CA LEU A 238 -0.22 -6.62 -7.21
C LEU A 238 0.09 -6.43 -5.72
N GLY A 239 1.03 -7.21 -5.19
CA GLY A 239 1.47 -7.12 -3.79
C GLY A 239 2.81 -7.80 -3.61
N ASP A 240 3.50 -7.56 -2.49
CA ASP A 240 4.86 -8.04 -2.27
C ASP A 240 4.96 -9.17 -1.22
N GLY A 241 3.90 -9.39 -0.43
CA GLY A 241 4.10 -10.11 0.81
C GLY A 241 2.89 -10.77 1.46
N PHE A 242 3.13 -11.16 2.71
CA PHE A 242 2.23 -11.96 3.53
C PHE A 242 0.93 -11.23 3.87
N SER A 243 0.99 -9.91 4.13
CA SER A 243 -0.18 -9.07 4.42
C SER A 243 -1.21 -9.06 3.28
N ASP A 244 -0.77 -9.34 2.05
CA ASP A 244 -1.64 -9.36 0.88
C ASP A 244 -2.26 -10.74 0.58
N ILE A 245 -1.87 -11.80 1.30
CA ILE A 245 -2.42 -13.16 1.10
C ILE A 245 -3.96 -13.18 1.20
N PRO A 246 -4.61 -12.58 2.21
CA PRO A 246 -6.07 -12.55 2.28
C PRO A 246 -6.71 -11.90 1.03
N MET A 247 -6.10 -10.81 0.54
CA MET A 247 -6.54 -10.11 -0.65
C MET A 247 -6.37 -10.96 -1.91
N PHE A 248 -5.21 -11.59 -2.11
CA PHE A 248 -4.98 -12.50 -3.24
C PHE A 248 -5.99 -13.64 -3.27
N ARG A 249 -6.24 -14.28 -2.12
CA ARG A 249 -7.24 -15.36 -1.99
C ARG A 249 -8.65 -14.88 -2.33
N PHE A 250 -9.04 -13.69 -1.86
CA PHE A 250 -10.35 -13.10 -2.16
C PHE A 250 -10.55 -12.93 -3.67
N PHE A 251 -9.61 -12.24 -4.35
CA PHE A 251 -9.75 -11.95 -5.77
C PHE A 251 -9.67 -13.20 -6.64
N ARG A 252 -8.77 -14.14 -6.34
CA ARG A 252 -8.67 -15.40 -7.08
C ARG A 252 -9.93 -16.25 -6.95
N LYS A 253 -10.54 -16.31 -5.75
CA LYS A 253 -11.84 -16.97 -5.56
C LYS A 253 -12.95 -16.30 -6.38
N LYS A 254 -12.89 -14.99 -6.58
CA LYS A 254 -13.81 -14.22 -7.44
C LYS A 254 -13.43 -14.28 -8.93
N GLY A 255 -12.37 -15.01 -9.28
CA GLY A 255 -11.93 -15.20 -10.66
C GLY A 255 -11.01 -14.12 -11.22
N GLY A 256 -10.58 -13.17 -10.39
CA GLY A 256 -9.48 -12.25 -10.69
C GLY A 256 -8.12 -12.97 -10.63
N LYS A 257 -7.04 -12.20 -10.76
CA LYS A 257 -5.68 -12.73 -10.85
C LYS A 257 -4.74 -12.04 -9.87
N GLY A 258 -3.86 -12.79 -9.23
CA GLY A 258 -2.86 -12.27 -8.29
C GLY A 258 -1.44 -12.40 -8.83
N ILE A 259 -0.68 -11.31 -8.78
CA ILE A 259 0.75 -11.29 -9.09
C ILE A 259 1.47 -10.81 -7.84
N MET A 260 2.32 -11.67 -7.28
CA MET A 260 3.24 -11.30 -6.21
C MET A 260 4.56 -10.83 -6.82
N VAL A 261 5.11 -9.73 -6.32
CA VAL A 261 6.40 -9.20 -6.75
C VAL A 261 7.44 -9.31 -5.65
N TYR A 262 8.72 -9.47 -6.03
CA TYR A 262 9.84 -9.47 -5.08
C TYR A 262 11.00 -8.64 -5.63
N LYS A 263 11.88 -8.15 -4.75
CA LYS A 263 13.00 -7.29 -5.17
C LYS A 263 13.85 -7.99 -6.25
N LYS A 264 14.02 -7.32 -7.40
CA LYS A 264 14.84 -7.79 -8.54
C LYS A 264 16.25 -8.20 -8.07
N GLY A 265 16.73 -9.35 -8.52
CA GLY A 265 18.07 -9.86 -8.18
C GLY A 265 18.29 -10.20 -6.71
N CYS A 266 17.24 -10.29 -5.88
CA CYS A 266 17.37 -10.53 -4.44
C CYS A 266 16.85 -11.91 -4.05
N MET A 267 17.75 -12.89 -3.88
CA MET A 267 17.38 -14.26 -3.53
C MET A 267 16.64 -14.38 -2.19
N SER A 268 17.02 -13.59 -1.18
CA SER A 268 16.32 -13.61 0.12
C SER A 268 14.88 -13.09 0.00
N SER A 269 14.65 -12.04 -0.79
CA SER A 269 13.32 -11.53 -1.09
C SER A 269 12.50 -12.56 -1.87
N TYR A 270 13.12 -13.23 -2.84
CA TYR A 270 12.48 -14.31 -3.59
C TYR A 270 12.05 -15.46 -2.69
N LEU A 271 12.92 -15.96 -1.82
CA LEU A 271 12.61 -17.07 -0.92
C LEU A 271 11.46 -16.71 0.05
N LYS A 272 11.46 -15.48 0.58
CA LYS A 272 10.38 -14.96 1.42
C LYS A 272 9.05 -14.84 0.68
N ALA A 273 9.07 -14.37 -0.57
CA ALA A 273 7.85 -14.29 -1.37
C ALA A 273 7.36 -15.69 -1.77
N ARG A 274 8.27 -16.58 -2.19
CA ARG A 274 7.99 -17.97 -2.59
C ARG A 274 7.34 -18.79 -1.48
N SER A 275 7.79 -18.65 -0.23
CA SER A 275 7.19 -19.37 0.91
C SER A 275 5.71 -19.01 1.10
N ASN A 276 5.30 -17.83 0.63
CA ASN A 276 3.96 -17.28 0.77
C ASN A 276 3.11 -17.41 -0.50
N SER A 277 3.73 -17.64 -1.67
CA SER A 277 3.08 -17.54 -2.97
C SER A 277 2.30 -18.79 -3.39
N PHE A 278 2.75 -19.99 -3.00
CA PHE A 278 2.29 -21.32 -3.47
C PHE A 278 0.86 -21.35 -4.05
N ASP A 279 -0.15 -21.52 -3.20
CA ASP A 279 -1.56 -21.60 -3.63
C ASP A 279 -2.26 -20.25 -3.56
N ASN A 280 -1.54 -19.17 -3.27
CA ASN A 280 -2.12 -17.87 -2.99
C ASN A 280 -2.14 -16.96 -4.21
N VAL A 281 -1.18 -17.07 -5.13
CA VAL A 281 -1.07 -16.19 -6.31
C VAL A 281 -1.00 -16.96 -7.63
N ASP A 282 -1.21 -16.27 -8.75
CA ASP A 282 -1.08 -16.86 -10.09
C ASP A 282 0.36 -16.74 -10.61
N TYR A 283 1.08 -15.68 -10.25
CA TYR A 283 2.46 -15.45 -10.67
C TYR A 283 3.30 -14.86 -9.53
N LEU A 284 4.58 -15.25 -9.47
CA LEU A 284 5.60 -14.66 -8.60
C LEU A 284 6.73 -14.13 -9.48
N LEU A 285 6.93 -12.81 -9.52
CA LEU A 285 7.76 -12.13 -10.52
C LEU A 285 8.72 -11.13 -9.87
N GLU A 286 9.83 -10.83 -10.55
CA GLU A 286 10.70 -9.74 -10.12
C GLU A 286 9.95 -8.40 -10.22
N ARG A 287 10.17 -7.54 -9.22
CA ARG A 287 9.67 -6.18 -9.15
C ARG A 287 10.49 -5.29 -10.08
N ASP A 288 10.26 -5.44 -11.37
CA ASP A 288 10.81 -4.64 -12.46
C ASP A 288 9.67 -4.26 -13.38
N TYR A 289 9.30 -2.99 -13.42
CA TYR A 289 8.17 -2.52 -14.22
C TYR A 289 8.59 -2.01 -15.60
N THR A 290 9.84 -2.20 -16.02
CA THR A 290 10.30 -1.76 -17.35
C THR A 290 9.40 -2.33 -18.46
N PRO A 291 8.70 -1.52 -19.28
CA PRO A 291 7.66 -1.96 -20.21
C PRO A 291 8.23 -2.51 -21.53
N ILE A 292 9.02 -3.59 -21.44
CA ILE A 292 9.64 -4.27 -22.58
C ILE A 292 9.17 -5.72 -22.68
N PRO A 293 8.97 -6.29 -23.90
CA PRO A 293 8.47 -7.65 -24.08
C PRO A 293 9.27 -8.75 -23.36
N GLN A 294 10.57 -8.55 -23.17
CA GLN A 294 11.46 -9.50 -22.50
C GLN A 294 11.34 -9.48 -20.97
N ASN A 295 10.74 -8.43 -20.40
CA ASN A 295 10.53 -8.34 -18.95
C ASN A 295 9.35 -9.25 -18.55
N PRO A 296 9.58 -10.23 -17.65
CA PRO A 296 8.52 -11.13 -17.20
C PRO A 296 7.30 -10.41 -16.61
N LEU A 297 7.48 -9.36 -15.81
CA LEU A 297 6.36 -8.65 -15.19
C LEU A 297 5.50 -7.97 -16.26
N TRP A 298 6.11 -7.29 -17.23
CA TRP A 298 5.42 -6.69 -18.37
C TRP A 298 4.65 -7.74 -19.19
N TYR A 299 5.29 -8.86 -19.51
CA TYR A 299 4.68 -9.97 -20.25
C TYR A 299 3.45 -10.52 -19.53
N TYR A 300 3.58 -10.84 -18.24
CA TYR A 300 2.49 -11.44 -17.46
C TYR A 300 1.38 -10.44 -17.13
N LEU A 301 1.66 -9.16 -16.93
CA LEU A 301 0.62 -8.13 -16.83
C LEU A 301 -0.26 -8.11 -18.08
N ASN A 302 0.35 -8.07 -19.27
CA ASN A 302 -0.39 -8.12 -20.53
C ASN A 302 -1.17 -9.42 -20.70
N LYS A 303 -0.55 -10.57 -20.41
CA LYS A 303 -1.21 -11.88 -20.45
C LYS A 303 -2.45 -11.90 -19.55
N VAL A 304 -2.30 -11.42 -18.31
CA VAL A 304 -3.39 -11.40 -17.34
C VAL A 304 -4.50 -10.42 -17.73
N ILE A 305 -4.19 -9.23 -18.25
CA ILE A 305 -5.21 -8.30 -18.77
C ILE A 305 -6.02 -8.97 -19.87
N SER A 306 -5.34 -9.67 -20.80
CA SER A 306 -6.02 -10.48 -21.82
C SER A 306 -6.95 -11.50 -21.17
N ASP A 307 -6.42 -12.34 -20.27
CA ASP A 307 -7.17 -13.42 -19.62
C ASP A 307 -8.43 -12.90 -18.89
N VAL A 308 -8.29 -11.84 -18.09
CA VAL A 308 -9.41 -11.32 -17.30
C VAL A 308 -10.40 -10.54 -18.17
N SER A 309 -9.95 -9.80 -19.18
CA SER A 309 -10.82 -8.96 -20.02
C SER A 309 -11.86 -9.79 -20.80
N TYR A 310 -11.49 -10.98 -21.30
CA TYR A 310 -12.39 -11.86 -22.05
C TYR A 310 -13.15 -12.87 -21.19
N LYS A 311 -12.86 -12.96 -19.89
CA LYS A 311 -13.55 -13.89 -18.99
C LYS A 311 -15.02 -13.52 -18.78
N GLU A 312 -15.94 -14.39 -19.18
CA GLU A 312 -17.36 -14.18 -18.90
C GLU A 312 -17.69 -14.54 -17.44
N CYS A 313 -18.66 -13.83 -16.88
CA CYS A 313 -19.11 -14.10 -15.51
C CYS A 313 -20.00 -15.34 -15.51
N LYS A 314 -19.46 -16.51 -15.16
CA LYS A 314 -20.24 -17.76 -15.05
C LYS A 314 -21.35 -17.74 -13.98
N HIS A 315 -21.42 -16.69 -13.15
CA HIS A 315 -22.38 -16.61 -12.05
C HIS A 315 -23.77 -16.09 -12.45
N SER A 316 -23.96 -15.59 -13.68
CA SER A 316 -25.31 -15.31 -14.19
C SER A 316 -26.17 -16.58 -14.34
N GLU A 317 -25.57 -17.77 -14.23
CA GLU A 317 -26.26 -19.06 -14.34
C GLU A 317 -26.50 -19.77 -13.00
N VAL A 318 -26.02 -19.21 -11.88
CA VAL A 318 -26.14 -19.87 -10.57
C VAL A 318 -27.30 -19.26 -9.78
N SER A 319 -28.45 -19.94 -9.86
CA SER A 319 -29.60 -19.71 -8.98
C SER A 319 -29.20 -19.92 -7.51
N ILE A 320 -29.62 -18.98 -6.65
CA ILE A 320 -29.35 -18.98 -5.20
C ILE A 320 -30.08 -20.15 -4.48
N TYR A 321 -30.96 -20.87 -5.18
CA TYR A 321 -31.74 -21.99 -4.63
C TYR A 321 -31.10 -23.38 -4.78
N ASN A 322 -29.85 -23.49 -5.26
CA ASN A 322 -29.21 -24.79 -5.53
C ASN A 322 -28.21 -25.27 -4.47
N TYR A 323 -28.28 -24.78 -3.23
CA TYR A 323 -27.70 -25.50 -2.09
C TYR A 323 -28.74 -26.52 -1.59
N LYS A 324 -28.60 -27.78 -2.01
CA LYS A 324 -29.13 -28.94 -1.28
C LYS A 324 -28.13 -29.39 -0.24
#